data_AF-A0A656XV77-F1
#
_entry.id   AF-A0A656XV77-F1
#
_cell.length_a   1.000
_cell.length_b   1.000
_cell.length_c   1.000
_cell.angle_alpha   90.00
_cell.angle_beta   90.00
_cell.angle_gamma   90.00
#
_symmetry.space_group_name_H-M   'P 1'
#
loop_
_entity.id
_entity.type
_entity.pdbx_description
1 polymer ?
#
loop_
_entity_poly.entity_id
_entity_poly.type
_entity_poly.pdbx_seq_one_letter_code
_entity_poly.pdbx_strand_id
1 'polypeptide(L)'
;MPAGTSADVATAVRNGLAYVGVTSGWRQLCDRLACRAYGYVGSGFTSAKAHWTEMVATGHAHPGDACPPLGAFTFWNTGRPFGHASLVVQADPGCDPSKILLTANEVFDSATGNHGGVYLISFDRLSAMYLHGNGYLGWSNPICKGALLPAGTTHPAPSGR
;
A
#
# COMPACT_ATOMS: atom_id res chain seq x y z
N MET A 1 -2.49 17.94 -3.98
CA MET A 1 -1.13 17.36 -4.00
C MET A 1 -0.12 18.45 -3.66
N PRO A 2 0.88 18.18 -2.82
CA PRO A 2 1.94 19.15 -2.51
C PRO A 2 2.72 19.59 -3.76
N ALA A 3 3.19 20.84 -3.78
CA ALA A 3 4.04 21.34 -4.87
C ALA A 3 5.35 20.54 -4.96
N GLY A 4 5.82 20.26 -6.18
CA GLY A 4 7.04 19.46 -6.43
C GLY A 4 6.85 17.94 -6.39
N THR A 5 5.63 17.44 -6.14
CA THR A 5 5.32 16.00 -6.26
C THR A 5 5.52 15.56 -7.71
N SER A 6 6.25 14.45 -7.94
CA SER A 6 6.43 13.91 -9.30
C SER A 6 5.07 13.52 -9.91
N ALA A 7 4.96 13.60 -11.24
CA ALA A 7 3.72 13.25 -11.93
C ALA A 7 3.29 11.80 -11.67
N ASP A 8 4.25 10.90 -11.50
CA ASP A 8 4.02 9.48 -11.21
C ASP A 8 3.43 9.28 -9.82
N VAL A 9 4.01 9.92 -8.78
CA VAL A 9 3.46 9.87 -7.41
C VAL A 9 2.07 10.50 -7.38
N ALA A 10 1.88 11.63 -8.07
CA ALA A 10 0.59 12.29 -8.11
C ALA A 10 -0.49 11.42 -8.75
N THR A 11 -0.14 10.68 -9.81
CA THR A 11 -1.03 9.74 -10.48
C THR A 11 -1.30 8.52 -9.61
N ALA A 12 -0.27 7.95 -8.97
CA ALA A 12 -0.43 6.81 -8.08
C ALA A 12 -1.35 7.10 -6.91
N VAL A 13 -1.20 8.26 -6.25
CA VAL A 13 -2.09 8.64 -5.15
C VAL A 13 -3.53 8.81 -5.63
N ARG A 14 -3.76 9.45 -6.77
CA ARG A 14 -5.12 9.55 -7.36
C ARG A 14 -5.72 8.17 -7.62
N ASN A 15 -4.95 7.26 -8.22
CA ASN A 15 -5.38 5.90 -8.52
C ASN A 15 -5.66 5.09 -7.24
N GLY A 16 -4.79 5.19 -6.23
CA GLY A 16 -4.98 4.54 -4.94
C GLY A 16 -6.25 5.03 -4.23
N LEU A 17 -6.48 6.34 -4.23
CA LEU A 17 -7.70 6.94 -3.67
C LEU A 17 -8.96 6.53 -4.44
N ALA A 18 -8.89 6.32 -5.76
CA ALA A 18 -10.02 5.85 -6.56
C ALA A 18 -10.49 4.43 -6.17
N TYR A 19 -9.65 3.64 -5.50
CA TYR A 19 -10.05 2.34 -4.95
C TYR A 19 -10.72 2.45 -3.58
N VAL A 20 -10.53 3.52 -2.83
CA VAL A 20 -11.14 3.65 -1.49
C VAL A 20 -12.65 3.56 -1.60
N GLY A 21 -13.26 2.66 -0.82
CA GLY A 21 -14.71 2.41 -0.82
C GLY A 21 -15.16 1.27 -1.73
N VAL A 22 -14.30 0.68 -2.56
CA VAL A 22 -14.64 -0.60 -3.21
C VAL A 22 -14.86 -1.67 -2.14
N THR A 23 -15.85 -2.53 -2.36
CA THR A 23 -16.29 -3.52 -1.36
C THR A 23 -15.80 -4.94 -1.66
N SER A 24 -15.22 -5.17 -2.84
CA SER A 24 -14.66 -6.47 -3.19
C SER A 24 -13.53 -6.44 -4.21
N GLY A 25 -12.88 -7.59 -4.42
CA GLY A 25 -11.90 -7.81 -5.50
C GLY A 25 -10.44 -7.64 -5.08
N TRP A 26 -10.16 -7.16 -3.86
CA TRP A 26 -8.81 -6.95 -3.33
C TRP A 26 -8.40 -7.94 -2.24
N ARG A 27 -9.07 -9.08 -2.15
CA ARG A 27 -8.80 -10.08 -1.11
C ARG A 27 -7.40 -10.70 -1.28
N GLN A 28 -6.56 -10.62 -0.25
CA GLN A 28 -5.16 -11.06 -0.22
C GLN A 28 -4.26 -10.40 -1.28
N LEU A 29 -4.62 -9.17 -1.72
CA LEU A 29 -3.97 -8.48 -2.83
C LEU A 29 -3.32 -7.15 -2.41
N CYS A 30 -2.92 -6.99 -1.14
CA CYS A 30 -2.30 -5.78 -0.60
C CYS A 30 -1.16 -5.21 -1.46
N ASP A 31 -0.19 -6.06 -1.79
CA ASP A 31 0.99 -5.68 -2.57
C ASP A 31 0.63 -5.37 -4.03
N ARG A 32 -0.35 -6.10 -4.57
CA ARG A 32 -0.92 -5.81 -5.90
C ARG A 32 -1.62 -4.47 -5.92
N LEU A 33 -2.36 -4.09 -4.87
CA LEU A 33 -3.07 -2.82 -4.77
C LEU A 33 -2.09 -1.64 -4.77
N ALA A 34 -1.02 -1.72 -3.98
CA ALA A 34 0.01 -0.68 -3.94
C ALA A 34 0.65 -0.46 -5.32
N CYS A 35 1.08 -1.53 -5.99
CA CYS A 35 1.66 -1.44 -7.33
C CYS A 35 0.62 -1.10 -8.42
N ARG A 36 -0.65 -1.48 -8.23
CA ARG A 36 -1.73 -1.10 -9.16
C ARG A 36 -1.90 0.40 -9.25
N ALA A 37 -1.74 1.10 -8.12
CA ALA A 37 -1.79 2.56 -8.09
C ALA A 37 -0.75 3.17 -9.06
N TYR A 38 0.44 2.60 -9.13
CA TYR A 38 1.51 2.96 -10.08
C TYR A 38 1.34 2.40 -11.50
N GLY A 39 0.16 1.84 -11.83
CA GLY A 39 -0.15 1.39 -13.18
C GLY A 39 0.27 -0.05 -13.48
N TYR A 40 0.71 -0.83 -12.50
CA TYR A 40 1.10 -2.21 -12.72
C TYR A 40 -0.10 -3.17 -12.72
N VAL A 41 0.04 -4.29 -13.44
CA VAL A 41 -0.85 -5.46 -13.35
C VAL A 41 -0.80 -6.08 -11.95
N GLY A 42 0.36 -6.04 -11.31
CA GLY A 42 0.59 -6.38 -9.92
C GLY A 42 2.03 -6.14 -9.53
N SER A 43 2.43 -6.47 -8.32
CA SER A 43 3.76 -6.11 -7.81
C SER A 43 4.90 -6.86 -8.48
N GLY A 44 4.65 -8.06 -9.00
CA GLY A 44 5.70 -8.96 -9.51
C GLY A 44 6.43 -9.73 -8.39
N PHE A 45 6.01 -9.56 -7.15
CA PHE A 45 6.49 -10.32 -6.00
C PHE A 45 5.46 -11.35 -5.55
N THR A 46 5.93 -12.46 -4.97
CA THR A 46 5.04 -13.53 -4.48
C THR A 46 4.26 -13.12 -3.22
N SER A 47 4.72 -12.09 -2.50
CA SER A 47 4.08 -11.55 -1.30
C SER A 47 4.65 -10.18 -0.92
N ALA A 48 3.96 -9.45 -0.05
CA ALA A 48 4.48 -8.20 0.53
C ALA A 48 5.77 -8.43 1.32
N LYS A 49 5.90 -9.57 2.01
CA LYS A 49 7.15 -9.96 2.69
C LYS A 49 8.31 -10.13 1.70
N ALA A 50 8.08 -10.84 0.59
CA ALA A 50 9.11 -11.03 -0.43
C ALA A 50 9.50 -9.69 -1.08
N HIS A 51 8.52 -8.82 -1.31
CA HIS A 51 8.75 -7.47 -1.80
C HIS A 51 9.63 -6.67 -0.82
N TRP A 52 9.28 -6.63 0.46
CA TRP A 52 10.09 -5.98 1.49
C TRP A 52 11.53 -6.52 1.53
N THR A 53 11.71 -7.85 1.53
CA THR A 53 13.04 -8.46 1.54
C THR A 53 13.89 -8.03 0.34
N GLU A 54 13.29 -7.92 -0.85
CA GLU A 54 13.99 -7.40 -2.03
C GLU A 54 14.40 -5.94 -1.83
N MET A 55 13.50 -5.09 -1.33
CA MET A 55 13.80 -3.66 -1.12
C MET A 55 14.93 -3.46 -0.11
N VAL A 56 15.01 -4.32 0.92
CA VAL A 56 16.15 -4.35 1.84
C VAL A 56 17.42 -4.80 1.11
N ALA A 57 17.38 -5.91 0.38
CA ALA A 57 18.55 -6.47 -0.30
C ALA A 57 19.12 -5.53 -1.38
N THR A 58 18.28 -4.69 -1.99
CA THR A 58 18.65 -3.76 -3.06
C THR A 58 18.91 -2.32 -2.57
N GLY A 59 18.80 -2.06 -1.27
CA GLY A 59 19.09 -0.74 -0.68
C GLY A 59 18.02 0.32 -0.95
N HIS A 60 16.79 -0.08 -1.24
CA HIS A 60 15.64 0.81 -1.46
C HIS A 60 14.69 0.90 -0.26
N ALA A 61 14.94 0.10 0.78
CA ALA A 61 14.20 0.12 2.02
C ALA A 61 14.79 1.09 3.05
N HIS A 62 13.90 1.62 3.89
CA HIS A 62 14.18 2.44 5.06
C HIS A 62 13.59 1.72 6.29
N PRO A 63 14.33 0.76 6.88
CA PRO A 63 13.84 -0.07 7.97
C PRO A 63 13.53 0.73 9.24
N GLY A 64 12.36 0.49 9.83
CA GLY A 64 11.91 1.12 11.07
C GLY A 64 11.58 2.61 10.97
N ASP A 65 11.87 3.27 9.86
CA ASP A 65 11.57 4.69 9.66
C ASP A 65 10.06 4.91 9.57
N ALA A 66 9.50 5.68 10.50
CA ALA A 66 8.08 5.97 10.60
C ALA A 66 7.67 7.25 9.85
N CYS A 67 8.57 7.83 9.03
CA CYS A 67 8.30 9.01 8.22
C CYS A 67 8.30 8.73 6.71
N PRO A 68 7.40 7.87 6.22
CA PRO A 68 7.36 7.54 4.80
C PRO A 68 6.90 8.76 3.97
N PRO A 69 7.55 9.05 2.84
CA PRO A 69 7.13 10.13 1.95
C PRO A 69 5.86 9.77 1.18
N LEU A 70 5.21 10.78 0.59
CA LEU A 70 4.04 10.59 -0.26
C LEU A 70 4.37 9.63 -1.40
N GLY A 71 3.51 8.64 -1.62
CA GLY A 71 3.69 7.64 -2.67
C GLY A 71 4.59 6.47 -2.30
N ALA A 72 5.25 6.47 -1.14
CA ALA A 72 6.05 5.34 -0.68
C ALA A 72 5.20 4.08 -0.44
N PHE A 73 5.85 2.91 -0.47
CA PHE A 73 5.27 1.68 0.00
C PHE A 73 5.70 1.40 1.43
N THR A 74 4.74 1.11 2.29
CA THR A 74 4.95 0.74 3.71
C THR A 74 4.67 -0.74 3.89
N PHE A 75 5.43 -1.42 4.75
CA PHE A 75 5.37 -2.87 4.94
C PHE A 75 5.19 -3.27 6.40
N TRP A 76 4.43 -4.34 6.64
CA TRP A 76 4.23 -4.93 7.97
C TRP A 76 4.48 -6.43 7.96
N ASN A 77 5.11 -6.90 9.03
CA ASN A 77 4.97 -8.25 9.53
C ASN A 77 3.63 -8.36 10.27
N THR A 78 2.78 -9.25 9.77
CA THR A 78 1.44 -9.48 10.31
C THR A 78 1.36 -10.73 11.19
N GLY A 79 2.49 -11.40 11.45
CA GLY A 79 2.52 -12.75 12.01
C GLY A 79 2.10 -13.84 11.04
N ARG A 80 1.75 -13.49 9.80
CA ARG A 80 1.38 -14.38 8.70
C ARG A 80 2.48 -14.39 7.62
N PRO A 81 2.61 -15.45 6.82
CA PRO A 81 3.73 -15.62 5.89
C PRO A 81 3.86 -14.51 4.83
N PHE A 82 2.76 -13.88 4.43
CA PHE A 82 2.76 -12.92 3.31
C PHE A 82 2.98 -11.45 3.72
N GLY A 83 2.84 -11.10 5.00
CA GLY A 83 2.91 -9.70 5.45
C GLY A 83 1.75 -8.83 4.93
N HIS A 84 1.93 -7.51 5.00
CA HIS A 84 1.03 -6.52 4.41
C HIS A 84 1.85 -5.39 3.79
N ALA A 85 1.38 -4.85 2.67
CA ALA A 85 1.94 -3.68 2.02
C ALA A 85 0.84 -2.63 1.80
N SER A 86 1.22 -1.36 1.84
CA SER A 86 0.29 -0.25 1.65
C SER A 86 0.96 0.92 0.94
N LEU A 87 0.18 1.73 0.23
CA LEU A 87 0.60 2.97 -0.40
C LEU A 87 0.30 4.17 0.51
N VAL A 88 1.29 5.05 0.68
CA VAL A 88 1.08 6.37 1.31
C VAL A 88 0.37 7.32 0.35
N VAL A 89 -0.86 7.70 0.69
CA VAL A 89 -1.69 8.65 -0.08
C VAL A 89 -1.77 10.03 0.54
N GLN A 90 -1.35 10.16 1.80
CA GLN A 90 -1.10 11.43 2.47
C GLN A 90 0.12 11.25 3.38
N ALA A 91 1.15 12.08 3.19
CA ALA A 91 2.29 12.17 4.09
C ALA A 91 2.15 13.38 5.01
N ASP A 92 2.81 13.34 6.16
CA ASP A 92 2.89 14.45 7.11
C ASP A 92 4.35 14.91 7.24
N PRO A 93 4.67 16.19 6.99
CA PRO A 93 6.04 16.70 7.14
C PRO A 93 6.59 16.62 8.57
N GLY A 94 5.73 16.53 9.58
CA GLY A 94 6.09 16.33 10.98
C GLY A 94 6.20 14.84 11.36
N CYS A 95 6.04 13.93 10.41
CA CYS A 95 6.06 12.48 10.61
C CYS A 95 5.03 11.98 11.63
N ASP A 96 3.89 12.69 11.78
CA ASP A 96 2.82 12.29 12.70
C ASP A 96 2.02 11.10 12.12
N PRO A 97 2.10 9.90 12.72
CA PRO A 97 1.47 8.70 12.16
C PRO A 97 -0.07 8.76 12.20
N SER A 98 -0.66 9.67 12.98
CA SER A 98 -2.11 9.90 12.97
C SER A 98 -2.57 10.74 11.76
N LYS A 99 -1.64 11.47 11.12
CA LYS A 99 -1.90 12.33 9.95
C LYS A 99 -1.44 11.72 8.63
N ILE A 100 -0.60 10.69 8.67
CA ILE A 100 -0.21 9.91 7.50
C ILE A 100 -1.35 8.96 7.14
N LEU A 101 -1.85 9.04 5.90
CA LEU A 101 -2.94 8.18 5.41
C LEU A 101 -2.45 7.20 4.36
N LEU A 102 -3.02 6.01 4.44
CA LEU A 102 -2.63 4.82 3.72
C LEU A 102 -3.85 4.16 3.06
N THR A 103 -3.66 3.50 1.92
CA THR A 103 -4.67 2.58 1.38
C THR A 103 -4.46 1.17 1.93
N ALA A 104 -5.46 0.59 2.58
CA ALA A 104 -5.36 -0.78 3.08
C ALA A 104 -6.53 -1.63 2.57
N ASN A 105 -6.24 -2.83 2.08
CA ASN A 105 -7.26 -3.80 1.72
C ASN A 105 -7.60 -4.70 2.93
N GLU A 106 -8.85 -5.18 2.99
CA GLU A 106 -9.35 -6.17 3.95
C GLU A 106 -9.37 -5.78 5.44
N VAL A 107 -8.79 -4.64 5.83
CA VAL A 107 -8.60 -4.28 7.25
C VAL A 107 -9.91 -4.14 8.04
N PHE A 108 -11.03 -3.87 7.38
CA PHE A 108 -12.35 -3.79 8.03
C PHE A 108 -13.39 -4.74 7.43
N ASP A 109 -12.99 -5.71 6.60
CA ASP A 109 -13.92 -6.60 5.91
C ASP A 109 -14.87 -7.34 6.86
N SER A 110 -14.34 -7.81 7.99
CA SER A 110 -15.14 -8.48 9.04
C SER A 110 -16.22 -7.56 9.63
N ALA A 111 -15.90 -6.28 9.82
CA ALA A 111 -16.81 -5.31 10.41
C ALA A 111 -17.85 -4.78 9.41
N THR A 112 -17.51 -4.72 8.12
CA THR A 112 -18.37 -4.14 7.08
C THR A 112 -19.09 -5.18 6.23
N GLY A 113 -18.73 -6.46 6.32
CA GLY A 113 -19.22 -7.51 5.42
C GLY A 113 -18.63 -7.46 4.01
N ASN A 114 -17.50 -6.75 3.83
CA ASN A 114 -16.80 -6.67 2.54
C ASN A 114 -15.95 -7.92 2.30
N HIS A 115 -15.52 -8.10 1.05
CA HIS A 115 -14.70 -9.24 0.61
C HIS A 115 -13.56 -8.80 -0.31
N GLY A 116 -12.50 -8.27 0.28
CA GLY A 116 -11.46 -7.53 -0.40
C GLY A 116 -11.83 -6.06 -0.59
N GLY A 117 -12.39 -5.41 0.44
CA GLY A 117 -12.65 -3.97 0.40
C GLY A 117 -11.35 -3.16 0.51
N VAL A 118 -11.37 -1.89 0.09
CA VAL A 118 -10.24 -0.96 0.23
C VAL A 118 -10.65 0.26 1.05
N TYR A 119 -9.80 0.60 2.00
CA TYR A 119 -10.06 1.60 3.04
C TYR A 119 -8.96 2.66 3.06
N LEU A 120 -9.35 3.88 3.40
CA LEU A 120 -8.43 4.93 3.82
C LEU A 120 -8.25 4.82 5.33
N ILE A 121 -7.01 4.68 5.79
CA ILE A 121 -6.70 4.45 7.20
C ILE A 121 -5.44 5.23 7.58
N SER A 122 -5.37 5.70 8.83
CA SER A 122 -4.16 6.33 9.34
C SER A 122 -3.06 5.28 9.59
N PHE A 123 -1.81 5.71 9.50
CA PHE A 123 -0.64 4.86 9.70
C PHE A 123 -0.65 4.22 11.11
N ASP A 124 -0.93 5.02 12.15
CA ASP A 124 -0.97 4.54 13.54
C ASP A 124 -2.03 3.45 13.75
N ARG A 125 -3.21 3.64 13.15
CA ARG A 125 -4.31 2.70 13.25
C ARG A 125 -3.99 1.40 12.55
N LEU A 126 -3.42 1.45 11.34
CA LEU A 126 -3.00 0.25 10.64
C LEU A 126 -1.90 -0.49 11.41
N SER A 127 -0.92 0.23 11.93
CA SER A 127 0.19 -0.38 12.70
C SER A 127 -0.31 -1.07 13.96
N ALA A 128 -1.27 -0.48 14.68
CA ALA A 128 -1.88 -1.09 15.87
C ALA A 128 -2.59 -2.43 15.58
N MET A 129 -2.99 -2.70 14.33
CA MET A 129 -3.67 -3.95 13.96
C MET A 129 -2.73 -5.15 13.84
N TYR A 130 -1.42 -4.94 13.71
CA TYR A 130 -0.46 -6.01 13.47
C TYR A 130 0.53 -6.14 14.63
N LEU A 131 0.62 -7.36 15.19
CA LEU A 131 1.57 -7.72 16.25
C LEU A 131 1.59 -6.72 17.41
N HIS A 132 0.40 -6.26 17.84
CA HIS A 132 0.22 -5.29 18.93
C HIS A 132 0.97 -3.97 18.71
N GLY A 133 1.05 -3.49 17.46
CA GLY A 133 1.77 -2.26 17.12
C GLY A 133 3.22 -2.46 16.69
N ASN A 134 3.78 -3.66 16.87
CA ASN A 134 5.19 -3.94 16.57
C ASN A 134 5.40 -4.58 15.19
N GLY A 135 4.35 -4.62 14.36
CA GLY A 135 4.42 -5.26 13.04
C GLY A 135 5.10 -4.43 11.97
N TYR A 136 5.26 -3.11 12.15
CA TYR A 136 5.80 -2.25 11.11
C TYR A 136 7.27 -2.55 10.81
N LEU A 137 7.60 -2.70 9.53
CA LEU A 137 8.95 -3.04 9.07
C LEU A 137 9.72 -1.81 8.59
N GLY A 138 9.03 -0.84 7.99
CA GLY A 138 9.63 0.31 7.32
C GLY A 138 8.91 0.64 6.01
N TRP A 139 9.50 1.54 5.25
CA TRP A 139 9.01 1.93 3.93
C TRP A 139 10.07 1.74 2.84
N SER A 140 9.65 1.74 1.58
CA SER A 140 10.53 1.74 0.42
C SER A 140 10.09 2.72 -0.65
N ASN A 141 11.02 3.02 -1.56
CA ASN A 141 10.67 3.60 -2.85
C ASN A 141 9.59 2.74 -3.55
N PRO A 142 8.71 3.34 -4.37
CA PRO A 142 7.59 2.65 -5.01
C PRO A 142 8.04 1.82 -6.22
N ILE A 143 8.80 0.76 -5.96
CA ILE A 143 9.37 -0.11 -7.00
C ILE A 143 8.48 -1.33 -7.17
N CYS A 144 8.14 -1.68 -8.41
CA CYS A 144 7.40 -2.89 -8.74
C CYS A 144 8.14 -3.63 -9.87
N LYS A 145 8.00 -4.96 -9.92
CA LYS A 145 8.59 -5.82 -10.97
C LYS A 145 7.54 -6.45 -11.90
N GLY A 146 6.26 -6.15 -11.68
CA GLY A 146 5.18 -6.65 -12.52
C GLY A 146 5.16 -6.02 -13.91
N ALA A 147 4.29 -6.55 -14.78
CA ALA A 147 3.99 -5.90 -16.05
C ALA A 147 3.18 -4.62 -15.82
N LEU A 148 3.41 -3.60 -16.66
CA LEU A 148 2.57 -2.41 -16.70
C LEU A 148 1.22 -2.73 -17.37
N LEU A 149 0.18 -2.02 -16.95
CA LEU A 149 -1.07 -1.97 -17.68
C LEU A 149 -0.90 -1.22 -19.01
N PRO A 150 -1.68 -1.57 -20.05
CA PRO A 150 -1.75 -0.76 -21.26
C PRO A 150 -2.15 0.68 -20.94
N ALA A 151 -1.56 1.63 -21.67
CA ALA A 151 -1.94 3.04 -21.55
C ALA A 151 -3.45 3.22 -21.81
N GLY A 152 -4.10 4.06 -21.00
CA GLY A 152 -5.54 4.33 -21.11
C GLY A 152 -6.46 3.27 -20.49
N THR A 153 -5.91 2.24 -19.83
CA THR A 153 -6.73 1.25 -19.12
C THR A 153 -7.41 1.90 -17.92
N THR A 154 -8.74 1.92 -17.90
CA THR A 154 -9.49 2.14 -16.65
C THR A 154 -9.09 1.08 -15.64
N HIS A 155 -8.96 1.47 -14.38
CA HIS A 155 -8.40 0.66 -13.30
C HIS A 155 -9.51 0.01 -12.42
N PRO A 156 -10.37 -0.90 -12.92
CA PRO A 156 -11.39 -1.51 -12.07
C PRO A 156 -10.73 -2.41 -11.01
N ALA A 157 -11.44 -2.63 -9.91
CA ALA A 157 -11.07 -3.69 -8.98
C ALA A 157 -11.00 -5.04 -9.73
N PRO A 158 -10.06 -5.95 -9.39
CA PRO A 158 -10.01 -7.27 -9.98
C PRO A 158 -11.36 -8.00 -9.83
N SER A 159 -11.76 -8.76 -10.84
CA SER A 159 -12.94 -9.63 -10.76
C SER A 159 -12.69 -10.72 -9.71
N GLY A 160 -13.46 -10.74 -8.63
CA GLY A 160 -13.37 -11.76 -7.59
C GLY A 160 -14.10 -11.39 -6.29
N ARG A 161 -14.44 -12.40 -5.48
CA ARG A 161 -14.80 -12.28 -4.06
C ARG A 161 -13.57 -12.57 -3.19
#